data_AF-A0A7V0M358-F1
#
_entry.id   AF-A0A7V0M358-F1
#
_cell.length_a   1.000
_cell.length_b   1.000
_cell.length_c   1.000
_cell.angle_alpha   90.00
_cell.angle_beta   90.00
_cell.angle_gamma   90.00
#
_symmetry.space_group_name_H-M   'P 1'
#
loop_
_entity.id
_entity.type
_entity.pdbx_description
1 polymer ?
#
loop_
_entity_poly.entity_id
_entity_poly.type
_entity_poly.pdbx_seq_one_letter_code
_entity_poly.pdbx_strand_id
1 'polypeptide(L)'
;MKDFLENFRMAKYRFLLRPREYLKLSHYAGSSLRRDFIDVFKEICCNEDKSLSCTKCPKKAECAYYQVIEGGTRKDHGDLAKRFQTPPKPFVFEPPLNRKTYYGNKEDLAFDLLLIGKGLQYFPYFVATIRKIGELGMGRNHGKFTIRKILGIDLKTNYVVSEYSFSSGSEKLDRDISVSLADLYR
;
A
#
# COMPACT_ATOMS: atom_id res chain seq x y z
N MET A 1 -16.71 -22.91 -3.39
CA MET A 1 -15.29 -22.72 -3.76
C MET A 1 -15.15 -21.79 -4.97
N LYS A 2 -15.92 -22.01 -6.05
CA LYS A 2 -15.96 -21.13 -7.23
C LYS A 2 -16.26 -19.67 -6.90
N ASP A 3 -17.30 -19.40 -6.10
CA ASP A 3 -17.66 -18.03 -5.68
C ASP A 3 -16.56 -17.32 -4.89
N PHE A 4 -15.77 -18.05 -4.09
CA PHE A 4 -14.64 -17.47 -3.37
C PHE A 4 -13.53 -17.04 -4.34
N LEU A 5 -13.23 -17.86 -5.35
CA LEU A 5 -12.20 -17.56 -6.35
C LEU A 5 -12.61 -16.38 -7.24
N GLU A 6 -13.91 -16.22 -7.51
CA GLU A 6 -14.44 -15.11 -8.30
C GLU A 6 -14.46 -13.79 -7.51
N ASN A 7 -14.76 -13.83 -6.21
CA ASN A 7 -14.85 -12.63 -5.37
C ASN A 7 -13.53 -12.21 -4.71
N PHE A 8 -12.54 -13.09 -4.64
CA PHE A 8 -11.21 -12.73 -4.16
C PHE A 8 -10.44 -12.01 -5.26
N ARG A 9 -10.26 -10.70 -5.13
CA ARG A 9 -9.60 -9.85 -6.13
C ARG A 9 -8.27 -9.31 -5.64
N MET A 10 -7.36 -9.04 -6.57
CA MET A 10 -6.06 -8.45 -6.31
C MET A 10 -5.75 -7.38 -7.34
N ALA A 11 -4.99 -6.36 -6.95
CA ALA A 11 -4.56 -5.30 -7.86
C ALA A 11 -3.12 -4.90 -7.55
N LYS A 12 -2.33 -4.64 -8.60
CA LYS A 12 -0.94 -4.21 -8.50
C LYS A 12 -0.77 -2.80 -9.02
N TYR A 13 -0.12 -1.95 -8.22
CA TYR A 13 0.12 -0.55 -8.52
C TYR A 13 1.61 -0.24 -8.42
N ARG A 14 2.22 0.25 -9.50
CA ARG A 14 3.60 0.74 -9.49
C ARG A 14 3.63 2.22 -9.16
N PHE A 15 4.27 2.59 -8.07
CA PHE A 15 4.53 3.98 -7.70
C PHE A 15 5.87 4.41 -8.28
N LEU A 16 5.87 5.52 -9.02
CA LEU A 16 7.08 6.21 -9.47
C LEU A 16 7.28 7.46 -8.62
N LEU A 17 8.30 7.43 -7.76
CA LEU A 17 8.64 8.52 -6.87
C LEU A 17 9.79 9.34 -7.44
N ARG A 18 9.63 10.67 -7.48
CA ARG A 18 10.67 11.62 -7.90
C ARG A 18 11.27 12.28 -6.67
N PRO A 19 12.55 12.03 -6.35
CA PRO A 19 13.22 12.76 -5.28
C PRO A 19 13.27 14.27 -5.57
N ARG A 20 12.93 15.11 -4.58
CA ARG A 20 13.14 16.56 -4.64
C ARG A 20 14.58 16.93 -4.26
N GLU A 21 15.12 16.17 -3.31
CA GLU A 21 16.52 16.12 -2.90
C GLU A 21 17.05 14.69 -3.07
N TYR A 22 18.30 14.39 -2.73
CA TYR A 22 18.77 13.01 -2.83
C TYR A 22 18.09 12.11 -1.78
N LEU A 23 17.71 10.88 -2.13
CA LEU A 23 17.27 9.87 -1.16
C LEU A 23 18.43 8.95 -0.80
N LYS A 24 18.61 8.69 0.50
CA LYS A 24 19.53 7.68 1.03
C LYS A 24 18.74 6.58 1.71
N LEU A 25 18.49 5.49 1.00
CA LEU A 25 17.77 4.32 1.49
C LEU A 25 18.72 3.30 2.13
N SER A 26 18.17 2.36 2.88
CA SER A 26 18.93 1.18 3.30
C SER A 26 19.19 0.25 2.08
N HIS A 27 20.05 -0.76 2.25
CA HIS A 27 20.24 -1.80 1.23
C HIS A 27 18.95 -2.54 0.83
N TYR A 28 17.92 -2.46 1.67
CA TYR A 28 16.58 -2.97 1.40
C TYR A 28 15.58 -1.82 1.47
N ALA A 29 15.31 -1.18 0.33
CA ALA A 29 14.40 -0.02 0.24
C ALA A 29 13.03 -0.27 0.91
N GLY A 30 12.53 -1.51 0.84
CA GLY A 30 11.27 -1.90 1.47
C GLY A 30 11.25 -1.76 3.00
N SER A 31 12.40 -1.89 3.68
CA SER A 31 12.46 -1.70 5.13
C SER A 31 12.27 -0.23 5.53
N SER A 32 12.84 0.71 4.74
CA SER A 32 12.64 2.15 4.94
C SER A 32 11.18 2.53 4.70
N LEU A 33 10.61 2.06 3.58
CA LEU A 33 9.21 2.34 3.24
C LEU A 33 8.25 1.79 4.29
N ARG A 34 8.41 0.52 4.70
CA ARG A 34 7.52 -0.13 5.68
C ARG A 34 7.58 0.55 7.05
N ARG A 35 8.78 0.93 7.49
CA ARG A 35 8.99 1.64 8.76
C ARG A 35 8.23 2.96 8.77
N ASP A 36 8.42 3.78 7.74
CA ASP A 36 7.83 5.11 7.67
C ASP A 36 6.31 5.03 7.40
N PHE A 37 5.83 3.95 6.77
CA PHE A 37 4.43 3.78 6.37
C PHE A 37 3.46 3.63 7.54
N ILE A 38 3.73 2.76 8.52
CA ILE A 38 2.72 2.36 9.51
C ILE A 38 2.25 3.56 10.35
N ASP A 39 3.19 4.37 10.82
CA ASP A 39 2.87 5.52 11.68
C ASP A 39 2.12 6.60 10.91
N VAL A 40 2.56 6.89 9.68
CA VAL A 40 1.88 7.86 8.82
C VAL A 40 0.51 7.36 8.38
N PHE A 41 0.36 6.06 8.10
CA PHE A 41 -0.93 5.45 7.77
C PHE A 41 -1.91 5.59 8.94
N LYS A 42 -1.43 5.44 10.19
CA LYS A 42 -2.23 5.69 11.39
C LYS A 42 -2.68 7.15 11.45
N GLU A 43 -1.77 8.11 11.23
CA GLU A 43 -2.09 9.53 11.22
C GLU A 43 -3.16 9.88 10.18
N ILE A 44 -3.09 9.29 8.97
CA ILE A 44 -4.04 9.54 7.89
C ILE A 44 -5.41 8.89 8.16
N CYS A 45 -5.44 7.70 8.78
CA CYS A 45 -6.67 6.92 8.94
C CYS A 45 -7.39 7.13 10.28
N CYS A 46 -6.69 7.50 11.34
CA CYS A 46 -7.20 7.49 12.71
C CYS A 46 -7.42 8.90 13.25
N ASN A 47 -8.69 9.24 13.51
CA ASN A 47 -9.11 10.51 14.08
C ASN A 47 -9.35 10.46 15.60
N GLU A 48 -9.12 9.31 16.23
CA GLU A 48 -9.28 9.11 17.67
C GLU A 48 -8.00 9.45 18.46
N ASP A 49 -8.11 9.56 19.78
CA ASP A 49 -6.95 9.70 20.67
C ASP A 49 -5.95 8.56 20.42
N LYS A 50 -4.70 8.92 20.12
CA LYS A 50 -3.61 7.98 19.84
C LYS A 50 -3.23 7.12 21.05
N SER A 51 -3.59 7.55 22.27
CA SER A 51 -3.40 6.80 23.52
C SER A 51 -4.36 5.61 23.65
N LEU A 52 -5.50 5.64 22.94
CA LEU A 52 -6.50 4.59 22.96
C LEU A 52 -6.00 3.35 22.20
N SER A 53 -6.06 2.18 22.84
CA SER A 53 -5.79 0.91 22.17
C SER A 53 -6.80 0.67 21.04
N CYS A 54 -6.32 0.37 19.83
CA CYS A 54 -7.17 0.11 18.67
C CYS A 54 -8.15 -1.05 18.88
N THR A 55 -7.82 -2.01 19.75
CA THR A 55 -8.70 -3.13 20.12
C THR A 55 -9.95 -2.70 20.90
N LYS A 56 -9.84 -1.61 21.67
CA LYS A 56 -10.89 -1.00 22.49
C LYS A 56 -11.59 0.17 21.79
N CYS A 57 -11.16 0.53 20.58
CA CYS A 57 -11.76 1.62 19.82
C CYS A 57 -13.18 1.24 19.36
N PRO A 58 -14.20 2.10 19.59
CA PRO A 58 -15.58 1.82 19.19
C PRO A 58 -15.75 1.76 17.66
N LYS A 59 -14.90 2.47 16.90
CA LYS A 59 -14.96 2.56 15.43
C LYS A 59 -14.10 1.51 14.70
N LYS A 60 -13.55 0.52 15.41
CA LYS A 60 -12.60 -0.44 14.82
C LYS A 60 -13.14 -1.23 13.61
N ALA A 61 -14.46 -1.44 13.53
CA ALA A 61 -15.08 -2.15 12.42
C ALA A 61 -14.92 -1.42 11.08
N GLU A 62 -14.92 -0.08 11.10
CA GLU A 62 -14.85 0.79 9.92
C GLU A 62 -13.48 1.47 9.78
N CYS A 63 -12.64 1.41 10.81
CA CYS A 63 -11.32 2.04 10.82
C CYS A 63 -10.35 1.37 9.82
N ALA A 64 -9.95 2.10 8.77
CA ALA A 64 -8.99 1.64 7.78
C ALA A 64 -7.66 1.15 8.40
N TYR A 65 -7.13 1.87 9.40
CA TYR A 65 -5.92 1.44 10.13
C TYR A 65 -6.11 0.07 10.79
N TYR A 66 -7.20 -0.13 11.52
CA TYR A 66 -7.45 -1.40 12.19
C TYR A 66 -7.62 -2.55 11.19
N GLN A 67 -8.35 -2.32 10.11
CA GLN A 67 -8.63 -3.32 9.08
C GLN A 67 -7.36 -3.72 8.31
N VAL A 68 -6.48 -2.78 7.99
CA VAL A 68 -5.26 -3.01 7.19
C VAL A 68 -4.07 -3.43 8.05
N ILE A 69 -3.85 -2.77 9.19
CA ILE A 69 -2.62 -2.88 10.01
C ILE A 69 -2.79 -3.78 11.22
N GLU A 70 -3.89 -3.70 11.97
CA GLU A 70 -4.09 -4.58 13.14
C GLU A 70 -4.61 -5.95 12.71
N GLY A 71 -5.28 -6.03 11.57
CA GLY A 71 -5.83 -7.27 11.02
C GLY A 71 -7.09 -7.62 11.79
N GLY A 72 -8.16 -6.89 11.50
CA GLY A 72 -9.41 -6.93 12.25
C GLY A 72 -9.80 -8.33 12.66
N THR A 73 -9.99 -8.53 13.98
CA THR A 73 -10.31 -9.84 14.55
C THR A 73 -11.58 -10.38 13.90
N ARG A 74 -11.40 -11.34 13.01
CA ARG A 74 -12.49 -12.11 12.44
C ARG A 74 -12.95 -13.12 13.48
N LYS A 75 -14.00 -12.76 14.23
CA LYS A 75 -14.66 -13.65 15.21
C LYS A 75 -15.26 -14.91 14.57
N ASP A 76 -15.30 -14.96 13.25
CA ASP A 76 -16.00 -15.91 12.39
C ASP A 76 -15.14 -17.09 11.86
N HIS A 77 -13.83 -17.18 12.18
CA HIS A 77 -12.92 -18.15 11.53
C HIS A 77 -12.54 -19.37 12.39
N GLY A 78 -13.30 -19.67 13.45
CA GLY A 78 -13.12 -20.90 14.24
C GLY A 78 -11.69 -21.14 14.72
N ASP A 79 -11.22 -22.39 14.69
CA ASP A 79 -9.89 -22.79 15.18
C ASP A 79 -8.70 -22.28 14.32
N LEU A 80 -8.93 -21.86 13.07
CA LEU A 80 -7.91 -21.25 12.21
C LEU A 80 -7.53 -19.85 12.70
N ALA A 81 -8.48 -19.08 13.23
CA ALA A 81 -8.22 -17.78 13.87
C ALA A 81 -7.34 -17.92 15.12
N LYS A 82 -7.36 -19.07 15.80
CA LYS A 82 -6.50 -19.34 16.97
C LYS A 82 -5.06 -19.69 16.57
N ARG A 83 -4.85 -20.25 15.37
CA ARG A 83 -3.52 -20.66 14.88
C ARG A 83 -2.69 -19.51 14.33
N PHE A 84 -3.32 -18.46 13.80
CA PHE A 84 -2.65 -17.25 13.33
C PHE A 84 -2.94 -16.09 14.29
N GLN A 85 -2.00 -15.81 15.20
CA GLN A 85 -2.10 -14.67 16.15
C GLN A 85 -2.29 -13.33 15.43
N THR A 86 -1.85 -13.21 14.18
CA THR A 86 -2.10 -12.05 13.33
C THR A 86 -2.34 -12.52 11.89
N PRO A 87 -3.52 -12.27 11.30
CA PRO A 87 -3.76 -12.61 9.90
C PRO A 87 -2.81 -11.83 8.98
N PRO A 88 -2.45 -12.39 7.80
CA PRO A 88 -1.62 -11.69 6.83
C PRO A 88 -2.27 -10.36 6.45
N LYS A 89 -1.44 -9.32 6.29
CA LYS A 89 -1.91 -7.99 5.91
C LYS A 89 -2.42 -8.05 4.46
N PRO A 90 -3.49 -7.32 4.12
CA PRO A 90 -4.09 -7.36 2.79
C PRO A 90 -3.31 -6.55 1.75
N PHE A 91 -1.99 -6.43 1.93
CA PHE A 91 -1.10 -5.71 1.03
C PHE A 91 0.35 -6.21 1.10
N VAL A 92 1.10 -5.98 0.02
CA VAL A 92 2.54 -6.22 -0.07
C VAL A 92 3.22 -5.03 -0.72
N PHE A 93 4.32 -4.56 -0.14
CA PHE A 93 5.24 -3.64 -0.81
C PHE A 93 6.35 -4.45 -1.46
N GLU A 94 6.48 -4.34 -2.77
CA GLU A 94 7.57 -4.92 -3.57
C GLU A 94 8.57 -3.80 -3.89
N PRO A 95 9.66 -3.66 -3.11
CA PRO A 95 10.68 -2.68 -3.40
C PRO A 95 11.40 -3.01 -4.72
N PRO A 96 12.15 -2.06 -5.29
CA PRO A 96 12.99 -2.37 -6.44
C PRO A 96 13.98 -3.49 -6.08
N LEU A 97 14.16 -4.45 -6.99
CA LEU A 97 15.05 -5.61 -6.79
C LEU A 97 16.54 -5.24 -6.78
N ASN A 98 16.87 -4.02 -7.21
CA ASN A 98 18.24 -3.53 -7.17
C ASN A 98 18.65 -3.19 -5.72
N ARG A 99 19.95 -3.22 -5.45
CA ARG A 99 20.52 -2.80 -4.16
C ARG A 99 20.90 -1.31 -4.15
N LYS A 100 20.28 -0.51 -5.02
CA LYS A 100 20.59 0.91 -5.15
C LYS A 100 20.08 1.65 -3.91
N THR A 101 20.98 2.33 -3.23
CA THR A 101 20.72 3.02 -1.96
C THR A 101 20.66 4.54 -2.10
N TYR A 102 21.07 5.09 -3.25
CA TYR A 102 21.09 6.53 -3.51
C TYR A 102 20.27 6.84 -4.74
N TYR A 103 19.34 7.78 -4.63
CA TYR A 103 18.53 8.26 -5.76
C TYR A 103 18.63 9.77 -5.85
N GLY A 104 19.04 10.29 -7.01
CA GLY A 104 19.05 11.72 -7.30
C GLY A 104 17.71 12.25 -7.81
N ASN A 105 17.60 13.57 -7.98
CA ASN A 105 16.38 14.24 -8.49
C ASN A 105 16.13 14.02 -10.01
N LYS A 106 17.05 13.36 -10.72
CA LYS A 106 16.91 13.04 -12.15
C LYS A 106 16.39 11.64 -12.41
N GLU A 107 16.24 10.83 -11.37
CA GLU A 107 15.82 9.44 -11.48
C GLU A 107 14.59 9.16 -10.63
N ASP A 108 13.78 8.19 -11.06
CA ASP A 108 12.62 7.75 -10.31
C ASP A 108 12.99 6.53 -9.46
N LEU A 109 12.56 6.55 -8.20
CA LEU A 109 12.47 5.36 -7.38
C LEU A 109 11.13 4.68 -7.66
N ALA A 110 11.16 3.43 -8.12
CA ALA A 110 9.96 2.65 -8.39
C ALA A 110 9.78 1.55 -7.34
N PHE A 111 8.55 1.36 -6.85
CA PHE A 111 8.15 0.18 -6.07
C PHE A 111 6.72 -0.21 -6.43
N ASP A 112 6.36 -1.46 -6.20
CA ASP A 112 4.99 -1.93 -6.43
C ASP A 112 4.23 -2.14 -5.10
N LEU A 113 2.95 -1.82 -5.12
CA LEU A 113 1.97 -2.12 -4.07
C LEU A 113 0.99 -3.14 -4.62
N LEU A 114 0.97 -4.33 -4.03
CA LEU A 114 -0.07 -5.32 -4.25
C LEU A 114 -1.15 -5.15 -3.17
N LEU A 115 -2.40 -5.00 -3.57
CA LEU A 115 -3.57 -5.01 -2.69
C LEU A 115 -4.38 -6.28 -2.89
N ILE A 116 -4.89 -6.83 -1.80
CA ILE A 116 -5.51 -8.16 -1.78
C ILE A 116 -6.86 -8.11 -1.07
N GLY A 117 -7.91 -8.60 -1.73
CA GLY A 117 -9.27 -8.67 -1.21
C GLY A 117 -9.78 -7.32 -0.71
N LYS A 118 -10.18 -7.25 0.56
CA LYS A 118 -10.64 -6.00 1.19
C LYS A 118 -9.57 -4.89 1.19
N GLY A 119 -8.29 -5.21 0.98
CA GLY A 119 -7.22 -4.22 0.85
C GLY A 119 -7.45 -3.21 -0.26
N LEU A 120 -8.12 -3.62 -1.34
CA LEU A 120 -8.35 -2.78 -2.53
C LEU A 120 -9.14 -1.51 -2.19
N GLN A 121 -10.14 -1.61 -1.29
CA GLN A 121 -10.97 -0.46 -0.91
C GLN A 121 -10.19 0.63 -0.16
N TYR A 122 -8.99 0.29 0.36
CA TYR A 122 -8.15 1.22 1.10
C TYR A 122 -7.08 1.90 0.24
N PHE A 123 -7.04 1.64 -1.08
CA PHE A 123 -6.07 2.23 -2.00
C PHE A 123 -5.90 3.76 -1.85
N PRO A 124 -6.98 4.58 -1.73
CA PRO A 124 -6.83 6.02 -1.52
C PRO A 124 -6.02 6.38 -0.27
N TYR A 125 -6.15 5.61 0.82
CA TYR A 125 -5.37 5.81 2.05
C TYR A 125 -3.88 5.50 1.83
N PHE A 126 -3.55 4.47 1.03
CA PHE A 126 -2.16 4.20 0.66
C PHE A 126 -1.58 5.38 -0.13
N VAL A 127 -2.30 5.89 -1.13
CA VAL A 127 -1.85 7.04 -1.92
C VAL A 127 -1.62 8.26 -1.04
N ALA A 128 -2.59 8.61 -0.18
CA ALA A 128 -2.48 9.74 0.75
C ALA A 128 -1.28 9.57 1.71
N THR A 129 -1.06 8.36 2.20
CA THR A 129 0.07 8.04 3.09
C THR A 129 1.41 8.20 2.39
N ILE A 130 1.57 7.66 1.17
CA ILE A 130 2.82 7.82 0.40
C ILE A 130 3.08 9.29 0.06
N ARG A 131 2.04 10.07 -0.26
CA ARG A 131 2.17 11.53 -0.45
C ARG A 131 2.68 12.21 0.81
N LYS A 132 2.10 11.89 1.98
CA LYS A 132 2.52 12.47 3.26
C LYS A 132 3.95 12.08 3.63
N ILE A 133 4.36 10.82 3.41
CA ILE A 133 5.76 10.39 3.57
C ILE A 133 6.69 11.20 2.65
N GLY A 134 6.27 11.48 1.42
CA GLY A 134 7.04 12.33 0.50
C GLY A 134 7.34 13.73 1.02
N GLU A 135 6.43 14.31 1.82
CA GLU A 135 6.61 15.61 2.46
C GLU A 135 7.39 15.54 3.78
N LEU A 136 7.20 14.49 4.58
CA LEU A 136 7.93 14.25 5.83
C LEU A 136 9.38 13.83 5.59
N GLY A 137 9.64 13.13 4.48
CA GLY A 137 10.93 12.57 4.13
C GLY A 137 11.06 11.08 4.46
N MET A 138 11.80 10.36 3.61
CA MET A 138 12.00 8.90 3.72
C MET A 138 13.49 8.52 3.79
N GLY A 139 13.76 7.38 4.41
CA GLY A 139 15.10 6.78 4.43
C GLY A 139 15.96 7.26 5.61
N ARG A 140 17.29 7.26 5.42
CA ARG A 140 18.26 7.63 6.48
C ARG A 140 18.49 9.13 6.58
N ASN A 141 18.25 9.86 5.48
CA ASN A 141 18.45 11.30 5.41
C ASN A 141 17.14 12.09 5.38
N HIS A 142 15.99 11.43 5.59
CA HIS A 142 14.66 12.04 5.47
C HIS A 142 14.47 12.81 4.16
N GLY A 143 14.96 12.24 3.06
CA GLY A 143 14.88 12.91 1.76
C GLY A 143 13.43 12.98 1.27
N LYS A 144 13.01 14.15 0.82
CA LYS A 144 11.67 14.42 0.29
C LYS A 144 11.52 14.00 -1.15
N PHE A 145 10.31 13.63 -1.52
CA PHE A 145 9.97 13.20 -2.88
C PHE A 145 8.51 13.54 -3.21
N THR A 146 8.17 13.47 -4.50
CA THR A 146 6.79 13.51 -4.99
C THR A 146 6.43 12.21 -5.67
N ILE A 147 5.13 11.89 -5.67
CA ILE A 147 4.61 10.86 -6.57
C ILE A 147 4.53 11.47 -7.96
N ARG A 148 5.34 10.96 -8.89
CA ARG A 148 5.31 11.37 -10.29
C ARG A 148 4.14 10.71 -11.02
N LYS A 149 4.00 9.39 -10.85
CA LYS A 149 2.94 8.58 -11.45
C LYS A 149 2.60 7.40 -10.55
N ILE A 150 1.39 6.90 -10.70
CA ILE A 150 1.00 5.55 -10.27
C ILE A 150 0.54 4.81 -11.51
N LEU A 151 1.00 3.58 -11.72
CA LEU A 151 0.63 2.76 -12.87
C LEU A 151 -0.13 1.54 -12.37
N GLY A 152 -1.28 1.24 -12.96
CA GLY A 152 -1.92 -0.06 -12.80
C GLY A 152 -1.18 -1.10 -13.62
N ILE A 153 -0.77 -2.19 -12.98
CA ILE A 153 -0.01 -3.27 -13.60
C ILE A 153 -0.90 -4.49 -13.70
N ASP A 154 -1.03 -5.05 -14.91
CA ASP A 154 -1.69 -6.32 -15.12
C ASP A 154 -0.87 -7.44 -14.46
N LEU A 155 -1.52 -8.23 -13.61
CA LEU A 155 -0.85 -9.25 -12.81
C LEU A 155 -0.36 -10.46 -13.64
N LYS A 156 -0.90 -10.68 -14.84
CA LYS A 156 -0.51 -11.81 -15.69
C LYS A 156 0.65 -11.47 -16.62
N THR A 157 0.58 -10.29 -17.21
CA THR A 157 1.49 -9.85 -18.28
C THR A 157 2.56 -8.87 -17.78
N ASN A 158 2.36 -8.30 -16.59
CA ASN A 158 3.20 -7.24 -16.01
C ASN A 158 3.24 -5.95 -16.88
N TYR A 159 2.30 -5.81 -17.82
CA TYR A 159 2.13 -4.59 -18.62
C TYR A 159 1.35 -3.52 -17.88
N VAL A 160 1.60 -2.26 -18.26
CA VAL A 160 0.85 -1.11 -17.74
C VAL A 160 -0.53 -1.06 -18.40
N VAL A 161 -1.58 -1.10 -17.60
CA VAL A 161 -2.99 -1.08 -18.05
C VAL A 161 -3.73 0.20 -17.65
N SER A 162 -3.21 0.94 -16.67
CA SER A 162 -3.70 2.27 -16.33
C SER A 162 -2.56 3.16 -15.84
N GLU A 163 -2.76 4.47 -15.95
CA GLU A 163 -1.83 5.48 -15.45
C GLU A 163 -2.61 6.57 -14.71
N TYR A 164 -2.12 6.94 -13.53
CA TYR A 164 -2.60 8.05 -12.71
C TYR A 164 -1.46 9.07 -12.60
N SER A 165 -1.65 10.24 -13.18
CA SER A 165 -0.69 11.35 -13.16
C SER A 165 -1.24 12.49 -12.30
N PHE A 166 -0.41 13.02 -11.39
CA PHE A 166 -0.80 14.07 -10.44
C PHE A 166 -0.53 15.50 -10.95
N SER A 167 -0.10 15.66 -12.20
CA SER A 167 0.46 16.91 -12.72
C SER A 167 -0.55 18.02 -13.05
N SER A 168 -1.85 17.76 -13.06
CA SER A 168 -2.88 18.79 -13.31
C SER A 168 -4.29 18.22 -13.18
N GLY A 169 -4.90 18.35 -12.00
CA GLY A 169 -6.36 18.40 -11.78
C GLY A 169 -7.26 17.30 -12.36
N SER A 170 -6.74 16.17 -12.83
CA SER A 170 -7.52 15.12 -13.48
C SER A 170 -7.38 13.80 -12.72
N GLU A 171 -8.19 13.67 -11.66
CA GLU A 171 -8.42 12.41 -10.97
C GLU A 171 -9.37 11.54 -11.81
N LYS A 172 -8.87 10.87 -12.85
CA LYS A 172 -9.62 9.76 -13.46
C LYS A 172 -9.32 8.47 -12.70
N LEU A 173 -10.07 8.25 -11.63
CA LEU A 173 -10.02 7.05 -10.80
C LEU A 173 -11.04 6.00 -11.31
N ASP A 174 -10.98 5.57 -12.58
CA ASP A 174 -12.16 4.90 -13.15
C ASP A 174 -11.88 3.70 -14.07
N ARG A 175 -10.83 2.93 -13.79
CA ARG A 175 -10.73 1.56 -14.30
C ARG A 175 -10.43 0.62 -13.14
N ASP A 176 -11.35 -0.30 -12.90
CA ASP A 176 -11.12 -1.45 -12.04
C ASP A 176 -10.07 -2.35 -12.71
N ILE A 177 -8.82 -2.22 -12.27
CA ILE A 177 -7.69 -3.04 -12.75
C ILE A 177 -7.55 -4.35 -11.98
N SER A 178 -8.49 -4.66 -11.07
CA SER A 178 -8.34 -5.81 -10.20
C SER A 178 -8.64 -7.12 -10.93
N VAL A 179 -7.80 -8.12 -10.69
CA VAL A 179 -7.90 -9.45 -11.27
C VAL A 179 -8.48 -10.38 -10.21
N SER A 180 -9.45 -11.21 -10.57
CA SER A 180 -9.97 -12.23 -9.65
C SER A 180 -8.98 -13.38 -9.51
N LEU A 181 -9.05 -14.13 -8.40
CA LEU A 181 -8.23 -15.31 -8.24
C LEU A 181 -8.56 -16.36 -9.31
N ALA A 182 -9.83 -16.47 -9.71
CA ALA A 182 -10.28 -17.34 -10.79
C ALA A 182 -9.58 -17.02 -12.12
N ASP A 183 -9.32 -15.74 -12.40
CA ASP A 183 -8.59 -15.35 -13.62
C ASP A 183 -7.15 -15.87 -13.60
N LEU A 184 -6.48 -15.96 -12.45
CA LEU A 184 -5.09 -16.41 -12.36
C LEU A 184 -4.90 -17.92 -12.51
N TYR A 185 -5.96 -18.72 -12.30
CA TYR A 185 -5.92 -20.18 -12.42
C TYR A 185 -6.41 -20.71 -13.78
N ARG A 186 -6.72 -19.81 -14.72
CA ARG A 186 -7.07 -20.12 -16.11
C ARG A 186 -5.93 -19.74 -17.05
#